data_AF-A0A3N5W9V0-F1
#
_entry.id   AF-A0A3N5W9V0-F1
#
_cell.length_a   1.000
_cell.length_b   1.000
_cell.length_c   1.000
_cell.angle_alpha   90.00
_cell.angle_beta   90.00
_cell.angle_gamma   90.00
#
_symmetry.space_group_name_H-M   'P 1'
#
loop_
_entity.id
_entity.type
_entity.pdbx_description
1 polymer ?
#
loop_
_entity_poly.entity_id
_entity_poly.type
_entity_poly.pdbx_seq_one_letter_code
_entity_poly.pdbx_strand_id
1 'polypeptide(L)'
;ELLVVIAIIALLMGILMPALSLVREQGRRTACAHNEKNMGMGLFMYAHDYDGKLPMNTVADRWLFDISYSTADYLMQSGGFDRHIFYCPSWSQRDRIIFWRYGENLPAGTPETYAVPEPTAVATRKDYHRIMGYYYFIDIIKPDGTHWPNPPMSPDGQPKEWVRSVISTKQPPAMVELISDVTVSDGPDRDTADFSRAIGGCWSRWQIYDRSNHLKKGTKATGGNIFFVDGHGEWRRFEEMQHRWPWQRYQNPCFWW
;
A
#
# COMPACT_ATOMS: atom_id res chain seq x y z
N GLU A 1 10.06 51.15 -13.17
CA GLU A 1 11.01 50.31 -12.41
C GLU A 1 10.36 49.04 -11.84
N LEU A 2 9.25 49.12 -11.12
CA LEU A 2 8.55 47.97 -10.54
C LEU A 2 8.21 46.83 -11.54
N LEU A 3 7.85 47.19 -12.78
CA LEU A 3 7.48 46.22 -13.82
C LEU A 3 8.63 45.27 -14.18
N VAL A 4 9.87 45.80 -14.25
CA VAL A 4 11.07 45.00 -14.57
C VAL A 4 11.33 43.97 -13.46
N VAL A 5 11.14 44.37 -12.20
CA VAL A 5 11.33 43.49 -11.05
C VAL A 5 10.31 42.35 -11.06
N ILE A 6 9.04 42.65 -11.32
CA ILE A 6 7.98 41.64 -11.40
C ILE A 6 8.25 40.68 -12.57
N ALA A 7 8.72 41.18 -13.72
CA ALA A 7 9.05 40.35 -14.88
C ALA A 7 10.18 39.34 -14.56
N ILE A 8 11.22 39.76 -13.84
CA ILE A 8 12.32 38.89 -13.42
C ILE A 8 11.83 37.84 -12.41
N ILE A 9 11.02 38.23 -11.42
CA ILE A 9 10.44 37.28 -10.45
C ILE A 9 9.58 36.23 -11.16
N ALA A 10 8.73 36.65 -12.10
CA ALA A 10 7.88 35.74 -12.87
C ALA A 10 8.70 34.73 -13.69
N LEU A 11 9.80 35.19 -14.32
CA LEU A 11 10.72 34.31 -15.05
C LEU A 11 11.37 33.26 -14.12
N LEU A 12 11.89 33.70 -12.98
CA LEU A 12 12.52 32.81 -12.00
C LEU A 12 11.51 31.80 -11.42
N MET A 13 10.30 32.23 -11.09
CA MET A 13 9.24 31.34 -10.61
C MET A 13 8.81 30.32 -11.67
N GLY A 14 8.80 30.71 -12.95
CA GLY A 14 8.49 29.81 -14.07
C GLY A 14 9.45 28.63 -14.19
N ILE A 15 10.74 28.84 -13.86
CA ILE A 15 11.77 27.78 -13.88
C ILE A 15 11.77 27.00 -12.55
N LEU A 16 11.55 27.66 -11.41
CA LEU A 16 11.57 27.00 -10.09
C LEU A 16 10.39 26.03 -9.88
N MET A 17 9.19 26.36 -10.36
CA MET A 17 7.99 25.60 -10.04
C MET A 17 8.01 24.15 -10.56
N PRO A 18 8.43 23.86 -11.83
CA PRO A 18 8.60 22.49 -12.31
C PRO A 18 9.66 21.72 -11.53
N ALA A 19 10.81 22.35 -11.25
CA ALA A 19 11.90 21.73 -10.50
C ALA A 19 11.47 21.34 -9.08
N LEU A 20 10.75 22.23 -8.38
CA LEU A 20 10.25 21.97 -7.04
C LEU A 20 9.24 20.82 -7.01
N SER A 21 8.39 20.69 -8.03
CA SER A 21 7.44 19.57 -8.16
C SER A 21 8.16 18.22 -8.23
N LEU A 22 9.23 18.14 -9.03
CA LEU A 22 10.07 16.94 -9.17
C LEU A 22 10.77 16.58 -7.85
N VAL A 23 11.36 17.57 -7.17
CA VAL A 23 12.03 17.37 -5.88
C VAL A 23 11.05 16.88 -4.80
N ARG A 24 9.84 17.46 -4.75
CA ARG A 24 8.79 17.02 -3.80
C ARG A 24 8.38 15.58 -4.05
N GLU A 25 8.26 15.18 -5.32
CA GLU A 25 7.92 13.81 -5.66
C GLU A 25 9.05 12.83 -5.33
N GLN A 26 10.30 13.18 -5.61
CA GLN A 26 11.46 12.39 -5.18
C GLN A 26 11.48 12.22 -3.65
N GLY A 27 11.25 13.30 -2.90
CA GLY A 27 11.17 13.25 -1.43
C GLY A 27 10.05 12.34 -0.94
N ARG A 28 8.87 12.36 -1.58
CA ARG A 28 7.78 11.42 -1.27
C ARG A 28 8.17 9.99 -1.54
N ARG A 29 8.84 9.69 -2.66
CA ARG A 29 9.31 8.34 -2.99
C ARG A 29 10.28 7.81 -1.95
N THR A 30 11.25 8.64 -1.55
CA THR A 30 12.20 8.28 -0.48
C THR A 30 11.49 8.04 0.85
N ALA A 31 10.49 8.87 1.18
CA ALA A 31 9.68 8.66 2.39
C ALA A 31 8.84 7.36 2.32
N CYS A 32 8.21 7.06 1.17
CA CYS A 32 7.46 5.81 1.01
C CYS A 32 8.40 4.59 1.09
N ALA A 33 9.57 4.63 0.46
CA ALA A 33 10.59 3.58 0.59
C ALA A 33 11.08 3.39 2.04
N HIS A 34 11.24 4.49 2.79
CA HIS A 34 11.62 4.43 4.20
C HIS A 34 10.51 3.80 5.05
N ASN A 35 9.25 4.17 4.82
CA ASN A 35 8.10 3.57 5.47
C ASN A 35 8.02 2.06 5.20
N GLU A 36 8.16 1.63 3.93
CA GLU A 36 8.21 0.21 3.55
C GLU A 36 9.32 -0.54 4.27
N LYS A 37 10.52 0.05 4.32
CA LYS A 37 11.65 -0.51 5.07
C LYS A 37 11.34 -0.61 6.57
N ASN A 38 10.73 0.39 7.18
CA ASN A 38 10.36 0.37 8.61
C ASN A 38 9.37 -0.76 8.91
N MET A 39 8.33 -0.91 8.09
CA MET A 39 7.37 -2.02 8.22
C MET A 39 8.04 -3.37 7.97
N GLY A 40 8.92 -3.46 6.97
CA GLY A 40 9.72 -4.65 6.67
C GLY A 40 10.64 -5.04 7.84
N MET A 41 11.28 -4.07 8.49
CA MET A 41 12.06 -4.31 9.71
C MET A 41 11.16 -4.84 10.84
N GLY A 42 9.97 -4.28 11.04
CA GLY A 42 9.01 -4.80 12.03
C GLY A 42 8.58 -6.24 11.74
N LEU A 43 8.42 -6.60 10.46
CA LEU A 43 8.16 -7.99 10.04
C LEU A 43 9.37 -8.90 10.30
N PHE A 44 10.59 -8.41 10.08
CA PHE A 44 11.81 -9.17 10.40
C PHE A 44 12.02 -9.36 11.90
N MET A 45 11.65 -8.37 12.73
CA MET A 45 11.65 -8.52 14.18
C MET A 45 10.67 -9.61 14.62
N TYR A 46 9.46 -9.62 14.05
CA TYR A 46 8.52 -10.74 14.27
C TYR A 46 9.15 -12.06 13.83
N ALA A 47 9.70 -12.12 12.63
CA ALA A 47 10.29 -13.34 12.11
C ALA A 47 11.41 -13.85 13.02
N HIS A 48 12.26 -12.98 13.53
CA HIS A 48 13.31 -13.33 14.47
C HIS A 48 12.75 -14.00 15.75
N ASP A 49 11.64 -13.49 16.29
CA ASP A 49 11.02 -14.01 17.51
C ASP A 49 10.20 -15.29 17.27
N TYR A 50 9.79 -15.57 16.02
CA TYR A 50 8.86 -16.64 15.66
C TYR A 50 9.44 -17.61 14.59
N ASP A 51 10.70 -18.04 14.76
CA ASP A 51 11.37 -19.06 13.92
C ASP A 51 11.35 -18.74 12.42
N GLY A 52 11.56 -17.47 12.08
CA GLY A 52 11.55 -16.95 10.72
C GLY A 52 10.17 -16.83 10.10
N LYS A 53 9.07 -17.09 10.82
CA LYS A 53 7.69 -16.99 10.29
C LYS A 53 7.18 -15.56 10.36
N LEU A 54 6.35 -15.16 9.41
CA LEU A 54 5.70 -13.85 9.43
C LEU A 54 4.36 -13.90 10.16
N PRO A 55 3.84 -12.74 10.62
CA PRO A 55 2.51 -12.66 11.22
C PRO A 55 1.45 -13.18 10.25
N MET A 56 0.48 -13.91 10.78
CA MET A 56 -0.66 -14.38 10.00
C MET A 56 -1.60 -13.23 9.67
N ASN A 57 -1.93 -13.05 8.39
CA ASN A 57 -2.94 -12.07 7.99
C ASN A 57 -4.33 -12.72 7.99
N THR A 58 -4.99 -12.75 9.15
CA THR A 58 -6.35 -13.30 9.29
C THR A 58 -7.38 -12.30 8.81
N VAL A 59 -7.64 -12.26 7.51
CA VAL A 59 -8.62 -11.37 6.90
C VAL A 59 -9.60 -12.16 6.02
N ALA A 60 -10.87 -11.76 6.06
CA ALA A 60 -11.93 -12.41 5.27
C ALA A 60 -11.80 -12.12 3.77
N ASP A 61 -11.20 -10.99 3.43
CA ASP A 61 -10.98 -10.53 2.07
C ASP A 61 -9.55 -10.82 1.60
N ARG A 62 -9.31 -10.58 0.31
CA ARG A 62 -8.05 -10.94 -0.39
C ARG A 62 -7.29 -9.72 -0.90
N TRP A 63 -7.67 -8.51 -0.47
CA TRP A 63 -7.02 -7.30 -0.97
C TRP A 63 -5.61 -7.18 -0.40
N LEU A 64 -4.65 -6.82 -1.25
CA LEU A 64 -3.24 -6.76 -0.87
C LEU A 64 -2.93 -5.68 0.18
N PHE A 65 -3.79 -4.67 0.32
CA PHE A 65 -3.65 -3.61 1.32
C PHE A 65 -4.47 -3.85 2.59
N ASP A 66 -5.12 -5.02 2.72
CA ASP A 66 -5.87 -5.35 3.93
C ASP A 66 -4.96 -6.10 4.90
N ILE A 67 -4.81 -5.55 6.10
CA ILE A 67 -3.98 -6.12 7.16
C ILE A 67 -4.84 -6.34 8.41
N SER A 68 -4.71 -7.51 9.04
CA SER A 68 -5.36 -7.81 10.32
C SER A 68 -4.92 -6.84 11.43
N TYR A 69 -5.79 -6.55 12.38
CA TYR A 69 -5.45 -5.67 13.50
C TYR A 69 -4.25 -6.20 14.31
N SER A 70 -4.14 -7.52 14.48
CA SER A 70 -3.03 -8.15 15.19
C SER A 70 -1.69 -7.92 14.52
N THR A 71 -1.64 -8.01 13.18
CA THR A 71 -0.41 -7.77 12.43
C THR A 71 0.01 -6.30 12.53
N ALA A 72 -0.92 -5.35 12.34
CA ALA A 72 -0.62 -3.92 12.45
C ALA A 72 -0.20 -3.51 13.86
N ASP A 73 -0.87 -4.04 14.89
CA ASP A 73 -0.53 -3.77 16.30
C ASP A 73 0.88 -4.26 16.64
N TYR A 74 1.23 -5.47 16.21
CA TYR A 74 2.58 -5.98 16.42
C TYR A 74 3.61 -5.09 15.73
N LEU A 75 3.39 -4.68 14.48
CA LEU A 75 4.31 -3.81 13.75
C LEU A 75 4.52 -2.45 14.43
N MET A 76 3.46 -1.85 14.98
CA MET A 76 3.57 -0.63 15.77
C MET A 76 4.34 -0.87 17.08
N GLN A 77 4.07 -1.99 17.76
CA GLN A 77 4.70 -2.33 19.04
C GLN A 77 6.19 -2.67 18.88
N SER A 78 6.55 -3.46 17.87
CA SER A 78 7.92 -3.96 17.67
C SER A 78 8.85 -2.86 17.19
N GLY A 79 8.38 -2.00 16.28
CA GLY A 79 9.19 -0.92 15.74
C GLY A 79 9.07 0.43 16.45
N GLY A 80 8.16 0.56 17.41
CA GLY A 80 7.86 1.85 18.06
C GLY A 80 7.32 2.89 17.07
N PHE A 81 6.57 2.44 16.07
CA PHE A 81 6.07 3.28 14.99
C PHE A 81 4.65 3.79 15.27
N ASP A 82 4.32 4.94 14.68
CA ASP A 82 2.94 5.44 14.63
C ASP A 82 2.18 4.87 13.42
N ARG A 83 0.86 5.05 13.38
CA ARG A 83 0.03 4.55 12.26
C ARG A 83 0.34 5.21 10.91
N HIS A 84 1.00 6.36 10.89
CA HIS A 84 1.21 7.13 9.67
C HIS A 84 2.25 6.47 8.75
N ILE A 85 3.14 5.61 9.30
CA ILE A 85 4.08 4.84 8.49
C ILE A 85 3.39 3.86 7.53
N PHE A 86 2.14 3.48 7.81
CA PHE A 86 1.36 2.54 6.98
C PHE A 86 0.78 3.21 5.73
N TYR A 87 1.06 4.49 5.51
CA TYR A 87 0.53 5.26 4.40
C TYR A 87 1.62 6.01 3.64
N CYS A 88 1.55 5.95 2.31
CA CYS A 88 2.47 6.66 1.45
C CYS A 88 2.10 8.16 1.36
N PRO A 89 3.02 9.11 1.66
CA PRO A 89 2.76 10.55 1.55
C PRO A 89 2.38 11.05 0.14
N SER A 90 2.55 10.24 -0.91
CA SER A 90 2.04 10.57 -2.24
C SER A 90 0.50 10.51 -2.36
N TRP A 91 -0.16 9.87 -1.39
CA TRP A 91 -1.61 9.84 -1.25
C TRP A 91 -2.05 9.98 0.22
N SER A 92 -1.80 11.15 0.81
CA SER A 92 -2.13 11.42 2.22
C SER A 92 -3.62 11.31 2.57
N GLN A 93 -4.53 11.26 1.59
CA GLN A 93 -5.96 11.06 1.87
C GLN A 93 -6.28 9.63 2.33
N ARG A 94 -5.39 8.65 2.06
CA ARG A 94 -5.53 7.26 2.53
C ARG A 94 -5.25 7.14 4.03
N ASP A 95 -4.47 8.06 4.57
CA ASP A 95 -4.21 8.16 6.01
C ASP A 95 -5.38 8.84 6.71
N ARG A 96 -6.49 8.11 6.81
CA ARG A 96 -7.68 8.55 7.54
C ARG A 96 -8.20 7.45 8.44
N ILE A 97 -8.83 7.86 9.53
CA ILE A 97 -9.34 6.95 10.55
C ILE A 97 -10.33 5.93 9.99
N ILE A 98 -11.11 6.29 8.96
CA ILE A 98 -12.07 5.39 8.33
C ILE A 98 -11.39 4.16 7.68
N PHE A 99 -10.17 4.32 7.14
CA PHE A 99 -9.39 3.21 6.57
C PHE A 99 -8.66 2.42 7.66
N TRP A 100 -8.11 3.14 8.65
CA TRP A 100 -7.47 2.53 9.81
C TRP A 100 -8.44 1.68 10.63
N ARG A 101 -9.69 2.12 10.77
CA ARG A 101 -10.78 1.46 11.53
C ARG A 101 -11.85 0.87 10.62
N TYR A 102 -11.45 0.29 9.48
CA TYR A 102 -12.38 -0.16 8.45
C TYR A 102 -13.46 -1.14 8.97
N GLY A 103 -13.08 -2.09 9.83
CA GLY A 103 -14.03 -3.06 10.42
C GLY A 103 -15.20 -2.45 11.20
N GLU A 104 -15.08 -1.22 11.67
CA GLU A 104 -16.12 -0.54 12.46
C GLU A 104 -17.19 0.17 11.61
N ASN A 105 -17.03 0.20 10.27
CA ASN A 105 -17.98 0.81 9.35
C ASN A 105 -18.31 2.28 9.68
N LEU A 106 -17.31 3.06 10.10
CA LEU A 106 -17.48 4.47 10.43
C LEU A 106 -18.05 5.26 9.23
N PRO A 107 -18.95 6.23 9.43
CA PRO A 107 -19.46 7.07 8.35
C PRO A 107 -18.36 7.84 7.63
N ALA A 108 -18.54 8.06 6.32
CA ALA A 108 -17.67 8.94 5.55
C ALA A 108 -17.63 10.34 6.20
N GLY A 109 -16.44 10.92 6.32
CA GLY A 109 -16.27 12.24 6.96
C GLY A 109 -16.09 12.21 8.48
N THR A 110 -16.06 11.02 9.11
CA THR A 110 -15.65 10.88 10.51
C THR A 110 -14.29 11.57 10.72
N PRO A 111 -14.16 12.50 11.68
CA PRO A 111 -12.92 13.24 11.90
C PRO A 111 -11.84 12.35 12.50
N GLU A 112 -10.57 12.70 12.26
CA GLU A 112 -9.42 11.97 12.83
C GLU A 112 -9.44 11.95 14.37
N THR A 113 -10.01 12.98 15.01
CA THR A 113 -10.15 13.09 16.47
C THR A 113 -11.34 12.30 17.02
N TYR A 114 -11.71 11.20 16.39
CA TYR A 114 -12.87 10.40 16.80
C TYR A 114 -12.74 9.97 18.27
N ALA A 115 -13.65 10.46 19.11
CA ALA A 115 -13.51 10.41 20.57
C ALA A 115 -13.69 9.00 21.16
N VAL A 116 -14.30 8.08 20.42
CA VAL A 116 -14.49 6.70 20.87
C VAL A 116 -13.17 5.94 20.64
N PRO A 117 -12.55 5.38 21.68
CA PRO A 117 -11.34 4.58 21.52
C PRO A 117 -11.54 3.37 20.60
N GLU A 118 -10.46 2.84 20.03
CA GLU A 118 -10.52 1.57 19.32
C GLU A 118 -10.93 0.44 20.29
N PRO A 119 -11.82 -0.49 19.87
CA PRO A 119 -12.09 -1.69 20.65
C PRO A 119 -10.78 -2.44 20.90
N THR A 120 -10.57 -2.93 22.12
CA THR A 120 -9.34 -3.66 22.51
C THR A 120 -9.53 -5.17 22.61
N ALA A 121 -10.78 -5.64 22.72
CA ALA A 121 -11.09 -7.05 22.89
C ALA A 121 -10.75 -7.86 21.63
N VAL A 122 -9.91 -8.90 21.80
CA VAL A 122 -9.53 -9.82 20.71
C VAL A 122 -10.76 -10.45 20.04
N ALA A 123 -11.77 -10.83 20.84
CA ALA A 123 -13.00 -11.42 20.32
C ALA A 123 -13.76 -10.51 19.33
N THR A 124 -13.61 -9.19 19.46
CA THR A 124 -14.21 -8.20 18.55
C THR A 124 -13.31 -7.95 17.34
N ARG A 125 -12.01 -7.79 17.57
CA ARG A 125 -11.05 -7.36 16.53
C ARG A 125 -10.60 -8.48 15.59
N LYS A 126 -10.74 -9.75 15.99
CA LYS A 126 -10.24 -10.91 15.21
C LYS A 126 -10.80 -11.00 13.78
N ASP A 127 -12.00 -10.45 13.57
CA ASP A 127 -12.68 -10.46 12.26
C ASP A 127 -12.53 -9.13 11.52
N TYR A 128 -11.84 -8.15 12.13
CA TYR A 128 -11.62 -6.83 11.54
C TYR A 128 -10.27 -6.77 10.82
N HIS A 129 -10.23 -5.94 9.77
CA HIS A 129 -9.02 -5.57 9.07
C HIS A 129 -8.91 -4.05 8.95
N ARG A 130 -7.69 -3.59 8.69
CA ARG A 130 -7.35 -2.21 8.38
C ARG A 130 -7.01 -2.11 6.89
N ILE A 131 -7.40 -1.01 6.25
CA ILE A 131 -7.01 -0.71 4.87
C ILE A 131 -5.77 0.20 4.90
N MET A 132 -4.66 -0.31 4.36
CA MET A 132 -3.35 0.33 4.37
C MET A 132 -3.07 1.13 3.08
N GLY A 133 -1.94 1.85 3.05
CA GLY A 133 -1.42 2.55 1.89
C GLY A 133 -0.34 1.79 1.10
N TYR A 134 -0.13 0.52 1.43
CA TYR A 134 0.85 -0.39 0.82
C TYR A 134 0.24 -1.76 0.57
N TYR A 135 0.75 -2.48 -0.41
CA TYR A 135 0.52 -3.90 -0.60
C TYR A 135 1.42 -4.71 0.32
N TYR A 136 0.87 -5.79 0.88
CA TYR A 136 1.55 -6.76 1.70
C TYR A 136 1.41 -8.13 1.06
N PHE A 137 2.55 -8.78 0.81
CA PHE A 137 2.60 -10.08 0.16
C PHE A 137 2.76 -11.22 1.18
N ILE A 138 2.26 -11.02 2.40
CA ILE A 138 2.29 -12.03 3.46
C ILE A 138 1.09 -12.98 3.36
N ASP A 139 1.23 -14.18 3.90
CA ASP A 139 0.20 -15.22 3.83
C ASP A 139 -1.12 -14.80 4.47
N ILE A 140 -2.21 -15.08 3.74
CA ILE A 140 -3.58 -14.76 4.16
C ILE A 140 -4.28 -16.03 4.64
N ILE A 141 -4.86 -15.96 5.83
CA ILE A 141 -5.64 -17.03 6.44
C ILE A 141 -7.11 -16.60 6.49
N LYS A 142 -7.99 -17.48 6.02
CA LYS A 142 -9.43 -17.27 6.08
C LYS A 142 -9.96 -17.39 7.51
N PRO A 143 -11.15 -16.86 7.80
CA PRO A 143 -11.78 -17.01 9.13
C PRO A 143 -11.98 -18.46 9.58
N ASP A 144 -12.02 -19.42 8.65
CA ASP A 144 -12.13 -20.86 8.93
C ASP A 144 -10.78 -21.54 9.25
N GLY A 145 -9.67 -20.77 9.28
CA GLY A 145 -8.32 -21.26 9.55
C GLY A 145 -7.60 -21.84 8.35
N THR A 146 -8.23 -21.88 7.17
CA THR A 146 -7.58 -22.37 5.95
C THR A 146 -6.81 -21.27 5.22
N HIS A 147 -5.73 -21.64 4.54
CA HIS A 147 -4.95 -20.69 3.73
C HIS A 147 -5.70 -20.30 2.46
N TRP A 148 -5.47 -19.08 1.98
CA TRP A 148 -5.91 -18.69 0.64
C TRP A 148 -5.15 -19.49 -0.43
N PRO A 149 -5.85 -20.22 -1.33
CA PRO A 149 -5.21 -21.18 -2.22
C PRO A 149 -4.44 -20.55 -3.37
N ASN A 150 -4.86 -19.37 -3.81
CA ASN A 150 -4.30 -18.71 -4.98
C ASN A 150 -3.51 -17.48 -4.54
N PRO A 151 -2.19 -17.47 -4.69
CA PRO A 151 -1.41 -16.25 -4.57
C PRO A 151 -1.70 -15.30 -5.74
N PRO A 152 -1.28 -14.04 -5.64
CA PRO A 152 -1.47 -13.10 -6.72
C PRO A 152 -0.82 -13.61 -8.01
N MET A 153 -1.47 -13.41 -9.15
CA MET A 153 -1.13 -14.05 -10.41
C MET A 153 -0.77 -13.05 -11.49
N SER A 154 0.29 -13.33 -12.21
CA SER A 154 0.68 -12.60 -13.41
C SER A 154 -0.19 -12.94 -14.64
N PRO A 155 -0.24 -12.09 -15.70
CA PRO A 155 -0.95 -12.41 -16.94
C PRO A 155 -0.30 -13.55 -17.71
N ASP A 156 1.00 -13.79 -17.48
CA ASP A 156 1.75 -14.94 -18.01
C ASP A 156 1.46 -16.25 -17.25
N GLY A 157 0.55 -16.22 -16.27
CA GLY A 157 0.13 -17.37 -15.48
C GLY A 157 1.10 -17.77 -14.37
N GLN A 158 2.21 -17.03 -14.18
CA GLN A 158 3.15 -17.33 -13.09
C GLN A 158 2.59 -16.83 -11.75
N PRO A 159 2.34 -17.72 -10.77
CA PRO A 159 1.91 -17.31 -9.45
C PRO A 159 3.07 -16.68 -8.68
N LYS A 160 2.79 -15.58 -7.97
CA LYS A 160 3.69 -15.06 -6.94
C LYS A 160 3.61 -15.92 -5.67
N GLU A 161 4.49 -15.65 -4.72
CA GLU A 161 4.52 -16.37 -3.45
C GLU A 161 3.86 -15.53 -2.36
N TRP A 162 2.93 -16.14 -1.61
CA TRP A 162 2.56 -15.61 -0.30
C TRP A 162 3.70 -15.89 0.68
N VAL A 163 4.32 -14.85 1.22
CA VAL A 163 5.44 -14.98 2.14
C VAL A 163 4.92 -15.45 3.50
N ARG A 164 5.25 -16.69 3.85
CA ARG A 164 4.96 -17.29 5.16
C ARG A 164 6.13 -17.18 6.12
N SER A 165 7.33 -17.17 5.56
CA SER A 165 8.57 -17.15 6.31
C SER A 165 9.65 -16.49 5.46
N VAL A 166 10.51 -15.75 6.13
CA VAL A 166 11.64 -15.06 5.51
C VAL A 166 12.85 -15.97 5.28
N ILE A 167 12.84 -17.18 5.85
CA ILE A 167 13.92 -18.17 5.72
C ILE A 167 13.52 -19.37 4.85
N SER A 168 12.25 -19.51 4.49
CA SER A 168 11.74 -20.63 3.69
C SER A 168 10.93 -20.16 2.47
N THR A 169 11.53 -19.29 1.65
CA THR A 169 10.95 -18.83 0.38
C THR A 169 11.14 -19.86 -0.73
N LYS A 170 10.24 -19.90 -1.71
CA LYS A 170 10.34 -20.77 -2.90
C LYS A 170 11.34 -20.25 -3.94
N GLN A 171 11.58 -18.95 -3.94
CA GLN A 171 12.55 -18.28 -4.80
C GLN A 171 13.66 -17.64 -3.96
N PRO A 172 14.81 -17.26 -4.54
CA PRO A 172 15.83 -16.49 -3.83
C PRO A 172 15.18 -15.26 -3.15
N PRO A 173 15.45 -14.97 -1.86
CA PRO A 173 14.79 -13.89 -1.12
C PRO A 173 14.81 -12.51 -1.81
N ALA A 174 15.85 -12.22 -2.59
CA ALA A 174 15.98 -11.00 -3.41
C ALA A 174 14.96 -10.90 -4.56
N MET A 175 14.25 -11.97 -4.90
CA MET A 175 13.22 -11.99 -5.96
C MET A 175 11.79 -12.07 -5.38
N VAL A 176 11.66 -12.14 -4.05
CA VAL A 176 10.38 -12.29 -3.37
C VAL A 176 9.97 -10.95 -2.79
N GLU A 177 8.95 -10.36 -3.41
CA GLU A 177 8.36 -9.11 -2.91
C GLU A 177 7.68 -9.35 -1.55
N LEU A 178 7.86 -8.43 -0.61
CA LEU A 178 7.30 -8.51 0.75
C LEU A 178 6.30 -7.36 1.01
N ILE A 179 6.69 -6.13 0.67
CA ILE A 179 5.84 -4.93 0.74
C ILE A 179 6.03 -4.14 -0.56
N SER A 180 5.00 -3.47 -1.05
CA SER A 180 5.12 -2.56 -2.20
C SER A 180 4.18 -1.37 -2.06
N ASP A 181 4.52 -0.27 -2.69
CA ASP A 181 3.61 0.83 -2.96
C ASP A 181 2.35 0.34 -3.68
N VAL A 182 1.20 0.90 -3.32
CA VAL A 182 -0.06 0.60 -4.01
C VAL A 182 -0.01 1.17 -5.42
N THR A 183 0.02 0.30 -6.43
CA THR A 183 -0.23 0.68 -7.82
C THR A 183 -1.48 -0.04 -8.32
N VAL A 184 -2.53 0.73 -8.53
CA VAL A 184 -3.91 0.29 -8.74
C VAL A 184 -4.60 1.06 -9.87
N SER A 185 -5.38 0.38 -10.70
CA SER A 185 -6.14 1.01 -11.80
C SER A 185 -7.58 0.50 -11.93
N ASP A 186 -8.39 1.24 -12.69
CA ASP A 186 -9.77 0.88 -13.05
C ASP A 186 -9.87 -0.18 -14.17
N GLY A 187 -8.74 -0.61 -14.74
CA GLY A 187 -8.71 -1.62 -15.79
C GLY A 187 -7.30 -2.17 -16.06
N PRO A 188 -7.19 -3.28 -16.82
CA PRO A 188 -5.95 -4.01 -17.03
C PRO A 188 -5.07 -3.42 -18.15
N ASP A 189 -5.57 -2.48 -18.93
CA ASP A 189 -4.84 -1.88 -20.04
C ASP A 189 -3.95 -0.74 -19.55
N ARG A 190 -2.63 -0.90 -19.70
CA ARG A 190 -1.62 0.03 -19.21
C ARG A 190 -1.81 1.45 -19.78
N ASP A 191 -2.16 1.54 -21.05
CA ASP A 191 -2.14 2.78 -21.82
C ASP A 191 -3.44 3.57 -21.66
N THR A 192 -4.55 2.89 -21.40
CA THR A 192 -5.89 3.50 -21.31
C THR A 192 -6.47 3.55 -19.91
N ALA A 193 -6.04 2.68 -18.99
CA ALA A 193 -6.58 2.66 -17.63
C ALA A 193 -6.26 3.93 -16.81
N ASP A 194 -7.12 4.23 -15.85
CA ASP A 194 -7.02 5.34 -14.91
C ASP A 194 -6.56 4.83 -13.54
N PHE A 195 -5.43 5.35 -13.07
CA PHE A 195 -4.80 4.96 -11.81
C PHE A 195 -5.22 5.83 -10.63
N SER A 196 -6.17 6.73 -10.83
CA SER A 196 -6.72 7.64 -9.81
C SER A 196 -8.10 7.26 -9.32
N ARG A 197 -8.80 6.35 -10.01
CA ARG A 197 -10.22 6.05 -9.78
C ARG A 197 -10.55 4.56 -9.74
N ALA A 198 -9.67 3.76 -9.14
CA ALA A 198 -9.92 2.34 -9.07
C ALA A 198 -11.09 2.02 -8.12
N ILE A 199 -11.97 1.11 -8.52
CA ILE A 199 -13.21 0.80 -7.80
C ILE A 199 -13.00 -0.49 -7.01
N GLY A 200 -13.12 -0.40 -5.68
CA GLY A 200 -13.01 -1.54 -4.77
C GLY A 200 -13.97 -1.42 -3.57
N GLY A 201 -13.62 -2.05 -2.45
CA GLY A 201 -14.42 -2.02 -1.22
C GLY A 201 -14.62 -0.63 -0.62
N CYS A 202 -13.71 0.32 -0.91
CA CYS A 202 -13.84 1.71 -0.48
C CYS A 202 -14.95 2.46 -1.26
N TRP A 203 -15.11 2.13 -2.55
CA TRP A 203 -16.12 2.75 -3.39
C TRP A 203 -17.52 2.29 -2.97
N SER A 204 -17.73 0.99 -2.84
CA SER A 204 -19.03 0.44 -2.44
C SER A 204 -19.50 0.99 -1.08
N ARG A 205 -18.57 1.27 -0.17
CA ARG A 205 -18.87 1.76 1.18
C ARG A 205 -19.00 3.28 1.29
N TRP A 206 -18.06 4.03 0.73
CA TRP A 206 -17.94 5.48 0.96
C TRP A 206 -17.94 6.31 -0.32
N GLN A 207 -18.06 5.68 -1.50
CA GLN A 207 -17.88 6.33 -2.80
C GLN A 207 -16.51 7.01 -2.90
N ILE A 208 -15.49 6.41 -2.27
CA ILE A 208 -14.10 6.85 -2.34
C ILE A 208 -13.35 5.88 -3.24
N TYR A 209 -12.71 6.41 -4.27
CA TYR A 209 -11.86 5.63 -5.14
C TYR A 209 -10.53 5.26 -4.48
N ASP A 210 -10.05 4.06 -4.81
CA ASP A 210 -8.66 3.70 -4.59
C ASP A 210 -7.78 4.40 -5.65
N ARG A 211 -6.65 4.93 -5.20
CA ARG A 211 -5.72 5.70 -6.03
C ARG A 211 -4.32 5.13 -5.87
N SER A 212 -3.59 5.03 -6.97
CA SER A 212 -2.18 4.63 -6.92
C SER A 212 -1.34 5.66 -6.18
N ASN A 213 -0.32 5.17 -5.50
CA ASN A 213 0.80 5.97 -5.06
C ASN A 213 1.54 6.52 -6.30
N HIS A 214 2.22 7.65 -6.11
CA HIS A 214 3.16 8.20 -7.09
C HIS A 214 2.57 8.43 -8.50
N LEU A 215 1.38 9.02 -8.59
CA LEU A 215 0.86 9.54 -9.85
C LEU A 215 1.61 10.80 -10.30
N LYS A 216 1.91 10.89 -11.59
CA LYS A 216 2.24 12.18 -12.24
C LYS A 216 0.98 13.05 -12.32
N LYS A 217 1.13 14.31 -12.75
CA LYS A 217 -0.03 15.15 -13.09
C LYS A 217 -0.92 14.37 -14.08
N GLY A 218 -2.17 14.10 -13.69
CA GLY A 218 -3.09 13.25 -14.44
C GLY A 218 -3.37 11.93 -13.71
N THR A 219 -3.59 10.87 -14.49
CA THR A 219 -4.14 9.59 -14.02
C THR A 219 -3.17 8.42 -14.23
N LYS A 220 -1.90 8.68 -14.56
CA LYS A 220 -0.91 7.63 -14.87
C LYS A 220 0.08 7.43 -13.72
N ALA A 221 0.25 6.17 -13.34
CA ALA A 221 1.25 5.76 -12.37
C ALA A 221 2.67 5.99 -12.90
N THR A 222 3.59 6.37 -12.02
CA THR A 222 5.01 6.51 -12.38
C THR A 222 5.83 5.28 -12.03
N GLY A 223 5.32 4.46 -11.11
CA GLY A 223 6.01 3.36 -10.49
C GLY A 223 5.71 3.31 -9.00
N GLY A 224 6.47 2.49 -8.29
CA GLY A 224 6.34 2.29 -6.86
C GLY A 224 7.61 1.70 -6.29
N ASN A 225 7.82 1.88 -5.00
CA ASN A 225 8.83 1.16 -4.26
C ASN A 225 8.36 -0.28 -4.02
N ILE A 226 9.31 -1.19 -4.00
CA ILE A 226 9.10 -2.60 -3.68
C ILE A 226 10.20 -3.02 -2.72
N PHE A 227 9.81 -3.57 -1.58
CA PHE A 227 10.69 -4.12 -0.55
C PHE A 227 10.65 -5.64 -0.59
N PHE A 228 11.81 -6.28 -0.52
CA PHE A 228 11.97 -7.73 -0.72
C PHE A 228 12.34 -8.46 0.58
N VAL A 229 12.23 -9.78 0.56
CA VAL A 229 12.47 -10.63 1.75
C VAL A 229 13.91 -10.61 2.23
N ASP A 230 14.89 -10.33 1.39
CA ASP A 230 16.30 -10.13 1.80
C ASP A 230 16.56 -8.75 2.44
N GLY A 231 15.57 -7.86 2.45
CA GLY A 231 15.64 -6.54 3.07
C GLY A 231 16.13 -5.41 2.15
N HIS A 232 16.36 -5.66 0.86
CA HIS A 232 16.57 -4.56 -0.08
C HIS A 232 15.24 -3.98 -0.55
N GLY A 233 15.30 -2.76 -1.07
CA GLY A 233 14.17 -2.13 -1.74
C GLY A 233 14.62 -1.50 -3.05
N GLU A 234 13.70 -1.47 -4.02
CA GLU A 234 13.95 -0.87 -5.32
C GLU A 234 12.77 0.01 -5.76
N TRP A 235 13.06 1.01 -6.60
CA TRP A 235 12.02 1.72 -7.33
C TRP A 235 11.79 1.02 -8.66
N ARG A 236 10.59 0.48 -8.88
CA ARG A 236 10.20 -0.11 -10.16
C ARG A 236 9.38 0.88 -10.97
N ARG A 237 9.80 1.15 -12.20
CA ARG A 237 9.04 2.04 -13.09
C ARG A 237 7.75 1.35 -13.51
N PHE A 238 6.68 2.11 -13.68
CA PHE A 238 5.40 1.53 -14.10
C PHE A 238 5.48 0.78 -15.45
N GLU A 239 6.37 1.21 -16.34
CA GLU A 239 6.68 0.54 -17.60
C GLU A 239 7.23 -0.89 -17.42
N GLU A 240 7.83 -1.19 -16.27
CA GLU A 240 8.40 -2.49 -15.92
C GLU A 240 7.44 -3.34 -15.08
N MET A 241 6.45 -2.71 -14.43
CA MET A 241 5.45 -3.38 -13.60
C MET A 241 4.49 -4.22 -14.43
N GLN A 242 4.12 -5.40 -13.94
CA GLN A 242 3.17 -6.24 -14.64
C GLN A 242 1.79 -6.15 -13.97
N HIS A 243 0.74 -6.44 -14.72
CA HIS A 243 -0.61 -6.53 -14.19
C HIS A 243 -0.77 -7.85 -13.43
N ARG A 244 -0.85 -7.87 -12.11
CA ARG A 244 -0.71 -9.11 -11.32
C ARG A 244 -1.98 -9.53 -10.58
N TRP A 245 -3.13 -9.03 -11.00
CA TRP A 245 -4.40 -9.45 -10.43
C TRP A 245 -5.41 -9.73 -11.54
N PRO A 246 -5.77 -10.99 -11.82
CA PRO A 246 -6.58 -11.32 -12.98
C PRO A 246 -7.93 -10.59 -12.91
N TRP A 247 -8.12 -9.67 -13.85
CA TRP A 247 -9.39 -8.98 -14.08
C TRP A 247 -10.46 -10.02 -14.37
N GLN A 248 -11.47 -10.17 -13.51
CA GLN A 248 -12.70 -10.88 -13.89
C GLN A 248 -13.94 -10.55 -13.05
N ARG A 249 -15.05 -10.40 -13.79
CA ARG A 249 -16.49 -10.38 -13.48
C ARG A 249 -17.08 -9.25 -12.63
N TYR A 250 -16.33 -8.56 -11.76
CA TYR A 250 -16.91 -7.63 -10.78
C TYR A 250 -16.41 -6.18 -10.83
N GLN A 251 -15.73 -5.76 -11.89
CA GLN A 251 -15.11 -4.41 -11.98
C GLN A 251 -14.14 -4.12 -10.82
N ASN A 252 -13.49 -5.17 -10.29
CA ASN A 252 -12.46 -5.04 -9.26
C ASN A 252 -11.26 -4.24 -9.79
N PRO A 253 -10.53 -3.54 -8.91
CA PRO A 253 -9.36 -2.80 -9.29
C PRO A 253 -8.24 -3.75 -9.71
N CYS A 254 -7.46 -3.33 -10.70
CA CYS A 254 -6.29 -4.06 -11.19
C CYS A 254 -5.06 -3.65 -10.38
N PHE A 255 -4.25 -4.62 -9.97
CA PHE A 255 -3.02 -4.38 -9.21
C PHE A 255 -1.77 -4.58 -10.05
N TRP A 256 -0.77 -3.75 -9.78
CA TRP A 256 0.48 -3.70 -10.54
C TRP A 256 1.68 -3.65 -9.59
N TRP A 257 2.70 -4.45 -9.91
CA TRP A 257 4.06 -4.37 -9.36
C TRP A 257 5.01 -5.21 -10.22
#